data_AF-A0A2D6L3N0-F1
#
_entry.id   AF-A0A2D6L3N0-F1
#
_cell.length_a   1.000
_cell.length_b   1.000
_cell.length_c   1.000
_cell.angle_alpha   90.00
_cell.angle_beta   90.00
_cell.angle_gamma   90.00
#
_symmetry.space_group_name_H-M   'P 1'
#
loop_
_entity.id
_entity.type
_entity.pdbx_description
1 polymer ?
#
loop_
_entity_poly.entity_id
_entity_poly.type
_entity_poly.pdbx_seq_one_letter_code
_entity_poly.pdbx_strand_id
1 'polypeptide(L)'
;MERKGVIIVFFLVIFLSGIISAENCAIVERDSCTGENHIVMGVSAETDAHGEVADQNNYDYVLCCDLGTGNTTCNGENKIIGLENTTNSHAEVGAGITYTNDICYENLDCINKMACNSLEMGILSLSDLIDAHIGRAGDYSIKICCSGMCEEGEEYVENQCTIAQAAYWADSDGNHITHQDVLVENTQIILVLSNSRLSQGTEVTFKIYEQDPLLPDLIRSLNGIVDDNETANIIWTVTQADLDATGETDFDGFYFEVNGESSNLLSLTLVNVSSCGFATLCGDYKFQQECESDICNVGEFSIESKDSEISCDEIETDSEGCQIWASCGCSWMDNTCISKKTENIQPDCEPEGNPSEIGSCFYGESTTDDCEDGFLSYSWESAWSWGIDNIFDNNPGSEGTYILGNDSKWHYDPNLRSDSCTGGSKTVPCPVQIRLPFFGIFNIVSVMILVGLIYYLIKRERD
;
A
#
# COMPACT_ATOMS: atom_id res chain seq x y z
N MET A 1 -1.78 -36.69 22.97
CA MET A 1 -1.19 -36.69 21.61
C MET A 1 -1.59 -35.39 20.95
N GLU A 2 -0.61 -34.50 20.80
CA GLU A 2 -0.18 -33.96 19.50
C GLU A 2 -1.03 -32.76 19.02
N ARG A 3 -0.61 -31.56 19.43
CA ARG A 3 -0.83 -30.27 18.72
C ARG A 3 -0.18 -29.06 19.39
N LYS A 4 0.38 -29.20 20.61
CA LYS A 4 1.14 -28.14 21.31
C LYS A 4 2.59 -27.92 20.82
N GLY A 5 3.00 -28.58 19.73
CA GLY A 5 4.35 -28.45 19.15
C GLY A 5 4.45 -27.53 17.94
N VAL A 6 3.34 -26.96 17.45
CA VAL A 6 3.34 -26.24 16.15
C VAL A 6 3.54 -24.73 16.30
N ILE A 7 3.08 -24.12 17.40
CA ILE A 7 3.13 -22.65 17.57
C ILE A 7 4.53 -22.16 18.00
N ILE A 8 5.27 -22.95 18.80
CA ILE A 8 6.65 -22.62 19.18
C ILE A 8 7.61 -22.75 17.98
N VAL A 9 7.27 -23.57 16.99
CA VAL A 9 8.07 -23.68 15.75
C VAL A 9 7.87 -22.46 14.84
N PHE A 10 6.68 -21.84 14.84
CA PHE A 10 6.39 -20.70 13.97
C PHE A 10 7.09 -19.41 14.42
N PHE A 11 7.13 -19.14 15.73
CA PHE A 11 7.88 -18.00 16.27
C PHE A 11 9.41 -18.16 16.17
N LEU A 12 9.92 -19.40 16.19
CA LEU A 12 11.35 -19.67 15.96
C LEU A 12 11.74 -19.43 14.50
N VAL A 13 10.83 -19.67 13.54
CA VAL A 13 11.08 -19.45 12.11
C VAL A 13 11.15 -17.96 11.76
N ILE A 14 10.33 -17.10 12.40
CA ILE A 14 10.36 -15.64 12.18
C ILE A 14 11.62 -14.99 12.78
N PHE A 15 12.14 -15.52 13.89
CA PHE A 15 13.40 -15.05 14.46
C PHE A 15 14.64 -15.59 13.72
N LEU A 16 14.50 -16.66 12.93
CA LEU A 16 15.57 -17.22 12.08
C LEU A 16 15.60 -16.63 10.66
N SER A 17 14.52 -15.98 10.20
CA SER A 17 14.47 -15.31 8.89
C SER A 17 15.02 -13.88 8.90
N GLY A 18 15.46 -13.37 10.06
CA GLY A 18 15.93 -11.98 10.22
C GLY A 18 17.43 -11.76 10.10
N ILE A 19 18.22 -12.78 9.71
CA ILE A 19 19.61 -12.53 9.34
C ILE A 19 19.57 -12.10 7.87
N ILE A 20 19.32 -10.82 7.64
CA ILE A 20 19.68 -10.18 6.37
C ILE A 20 21.20 -10.38 6.27
N SER A 21 21.62 -11.35 5.46
CA SER A 21 23.03 -11.50 5.12
C SER A 21 23.41 -10.20 4.44
N ALA A 22 24.20 -9.37 5.10
CA ALA A 22 24.79 -8.23 4.42
C ALA A 22 25.58 -8.80 3.24
N GLU A 23 25.28 -8.35 2.03
CA GLU A 23 26.05 -8.71 0.85
C GLU A 23 27.54 -8.54 1.16
N ASN A 24 28.32 -9.56 0.85
CA ASN A 24 29.70 -9.66 1.28
C ASN A 24 30.54 -10.37 0.23
N CYS A 25 31.66 -9.74 -0.11
CA CYS A 25 32.74 -10.34 -0.85
C CYS A 25 33.91 -10.60 0.08
N ALA A 26 34.37 -11.84 0.17
CA ALA A 26 35.48 -12.22 1.05
C ALA A 26 36.40 -13.27 0.42
N ILE A 27 37.68 -13.24 0.83
CA ILE A 27 38.61 -14.32 0.52
C ILE A 27 38.32 -15.51 1.45
N VAL A 28 37.91 -16.62 0.86
CA VAL A 28 37.50 -17.85 1.55
C VAL A 28 38.10 -19.08 0.85
N GLU A 29 38.02 -20.25 1.49
CA GLU A 29 38.36 -21.52 0.84
C GLU A 29 37.39 -21.77 -0.34
N ARG A 30 37.90 -22.22 -1.48
CA ARG A 30 37.15 -22.44 -2.72
C ARG A 30 35.92 -23.32 -2.51
N ASP A 31 36.08 -24.40 -1.74
CA ASP A 31 35.00 -25.34 -1.44
C ASP A 31 33.88 -24.74 -0.57
N SER A 32 34.11 -23.58 0.06
CA SER A 32 33.08 -22.83 0.78
C SER A 32 32.30 -21.84 -0.09
N CYS A 33 32.82 -21.51 -1.28
CA CYS A 33 32.15 -20.66 -2.25
C CYS A 33 31.21 -21.50 -3.12
N THR A 34 30.02 -21.80 -2.59
CA THR A 34 29.03 -22.70 -3.23
C THR A 34 27.62 -22.11 -3.15
N GLY A 35 26.67 -22.69 -3.89
CA GLY A 35 25.28 -22.28 -3.86
C GLY A 35 25.04 -20.98 -4.61
N GLU A 36 24.53 -19.97 -3.92
CA GLU A 36 24.27 -18.62 -4.44
C GLU A 36 25.54 -17.76 -4.45
N ASN A 37 26.65 -18.25 -3.89
CA ASN A 37 27.92 -17.54 -3.92
C ASN A 37 28.68 -17.80 -5.24
N HIS A 38 29.38 -16.77 -5.69
CA HIS A 38 30.06 -16.76 -6.98
C HIS A 38 31.56 -16.49 -6.82
N ILE A 39 32.37 -17.27 -7.55
CA ILE A 39 33.83 -17.12 -7.59
C ILE A 39 34.16 -15.97 -8.54
N VAL A 40 34.76 -14.91 -8.00
CA VAL A 40 35.21 -13.74 -8.78
C VAL A 40 36.63 -13.92 -9.30
N MET A 41 37.51 -14.50 -8.48
CA MET A 41 38.88 -14.83 -8.86
C MET A 41 39.48 -15.86 -7.90
N GLY A 42 40.50 -16.59 -8.34
CA GLY A 42 41.31 -17.43 -7.45
C GLY A 42 42.45 -16.64 -6.81
N VAL A 43 42.79 -16.96 -5.56
CA VAL A 43 43.93 -16.38 -4.84
C VAL A 43 44.73 -17.48 -4.15
N SER A 44 46.06 -17.42 -4.18
CA SER A 44 46.91 -18.52 -3.70
C SER A 44 46.90 -18.72 -2.18
N ALA A 45 46.49 -17.71 -1.42
CA ALA A 45 46.43 -17.68 0.04
C ALA A 45 45.46 -16.59 0.52
N GLU A 46 45.18 -16.51 1.83
CA GLU A 46 44.34 -15.45 2.41
C GLU A 46 45.03 -14.07 2.40
N THR A 47 46.36 -14.05 2.37
CA THR A 47 47.21 -12.85 2.37
C THR A 47 48.52 -13.19 1.64
N ASP A 48 49.26 -12.17 1.19
CA ASP A 48 50.49 -12.37 0.42
C ASP A 48 50.28 -13.26 -0.82
N ALA A 49 49.10 -13.13 -1.43
CA ALA A 49 48.63 -14.05 -2.45
C ALA A 49 48.90 -13.55 -3.86
N HIS A 50 49.10 -14.51 -4.77
CA HIS A 50 49.04 -14.30 -6.21
C HIS A 50 47.61 -14.56 -6.69
N GLY A 51 47.19 -13.89 -7.76
CA GLY A 51 45.86 -14.02 -8.35
C GLY A 51 45.81 -14.96 -9.56
N GLU A 52 44.62 -15.48 -9.83
CA GLU A 52 44.23 -16.11 -11.10
C GLU A 52 42.79 -15.76 -11.48
N VAL A 53 42.47 -15.76 -12.77
CA VAL A 53 41.11 -15.47 -13.26
C VAL A 53 40.12 -16.57 -12.81
N ALA A 54 38.82 -16.25 -12.74
CA ALA A 54 37.79 -17.10 -12.15
C ALA A 54 37.68 -18.53 -12.72
N ASP A 55 38.00 -18.72 -14.00
CA ASP A 55 37.91 -20.02 -14.69
C ASP A 55 39.08 -20.98 -14.38
N GLN A 56 40.08 -20.51 -13.65
CA GLN A 56 41.20 -21.31 -13.17
C GLN A 56 40.88 -22.00 -11.83
N ASN A 57 41.56 -23.11 -11.58
CA ASN A 57 41.36 -23.95 -10.40
C ASN A 57 42.70 -24.42 -9.80
N ASN A 58 43.72 -23.56 -9.79
CA ASN A 58 45.03 -23.91 -9.24
C ASN A 58 45.12 -23.62 -7.75
N TYR A 59 44.24 -22.78 -7.21
CA TYR A 59 44.27 -22.36 -5.81
C TYR A 59 43.07 -22.80 -4.97
N ASP A 60 43.38 -23.09 -3.71
CA ASP A 60 42.42 -23.50 -2.68
C ASP A 60 41.62 -22.32 -2.12
N TYR A 61 42.01 -21.07 -2.37
CA TYR A 61 41.28 -19.87 -1.96
C TYR A 61 40.74 -19.09 -3.16
N VAL A 62 39.62 -18.39 -2.93
CA VAL A 62 38.94 -17.56 -3.93
C VAL A 62 38.41 -16.29 -3.29
N LEU A 63 38.29 -15.22 -4.08
CA LEU A 63 37.38 -14.12 -3.76
C LEU A 63 35.96 -14.57 -4.09
N CYS A 64 35.13 -14.69 -3.08
CA CYS A 64 33.77 -15.18 -3.17
C CYS A 64 32.80 -14.06 -2.83
N CYS A 65 31.79 -13.83 -3.66
CA CYS A 65 30.73 -12.85 -3.42
C CYS A 65 29.36 -13.54 -3.38
N ASP A 66 28.47 -13.14 -2.50
CA ASP A 66 27.09 -13.64 -2.36
C ASP A 66 26.04 -12.74 -3.04
N LEU A 67 26.49 -11.84 -3.92
CA LEU A 67 25.65 -10.88 -4.65
C LEU A 67 25.70 -11.10 -6.17
N GLY A 68 24.62 -10.76 -6.87
CA GLY A 68 24.54 -10.79 -8.33
C GLY A 68 24.24 -12.16 -8.94
N THR A 69 24.74 -12.38 -10.16
CA THR A 69 24.52 -13.57 -11.01
C THR A 69 25.77 -14.41 -11.26
N GLY A 70 26.94 -13.94 -10.81
CA GLY A 70 28.25 -14.52 -11.07
C GLY A 70 28.87 -14.09 -12.39
N ASN A 71 28.44 -12.99 -12.99
CA ASN A 71 28.97 -12.49 -14.26
C ASN A 71 30.35 -11.84 -14.07
N THR A 72 31.40 -12.47 -14.58
CA THR A 72 32.78 -11.95 -14.54
C THR A 72 33.22 -11.27 -15.85
N THR A 73 32.29 -10.90 -16.73
CA THR A 73 32.61 -10.31 -18.04
C THR A 73 32.91 -8.81 -17.89
N CYS A 74 34.05 -8.36 -18.38
CA CYS A 74 34.42 -6.95 -18.35
C CYS A 74 33.65 -6.11 -19.38
N ASN A 75 33.00 -5.02 -18.93
CA ASN A 75 32.33 -4.04 -19.78
C ASN A 75 33.10 -2.70 -19.89
N GLY A 76 34.21 -2.56 -19.16
CA GLY A 76 35.04 -1.36 -19.11
C GLY A 76 34.80 -0.47 -17.88
N GLU A 77 33.69 -0.66 -17.18
CA GLU A 77 33.30 0.09 -15.97
C GLU A 77 33.38 -0.79 -14.71
N ASN A 78 33.23 -2.11 -14.86
CA ASN A 78 33.17 -3.07 -13.76
C ASN A 78 34.51 -3.73 -13.37
N LYS A 79 35.64 -3.07 -13.65
CA LYS A 79 36.98 -3.61 -13.36
C LYS A 79 37.31 -3.47 -11.87
N ILE A 80 37.58 -4.59 -11.22
CA ILE A 80 38.05 -4.66 -9.82
C ILE A 80 39.56 -4.40 -9.74
N ILE A 81 40.36 -5.22 -10.43
CA ILE A 81 41.84 -5.16 -10.49
C ILE A 81 42.34 -5.71 -11.83
N GLY A 82 43.61 -5.48 -12.17
CA GLY A 82 44.29 -6.15 -13.30
C GLY A 82 45.31 -7.19 -12.82
N LEU A 83 45.50 -8.28 -13.55
CA LEU A 83 46.50 -9.33 -13.27
C LEU A 83 47.56 -9.43 -14.39
N GLU A 84 48.83 -9.57 -14.01
CA GLU A 84 49.95 -9.67 -14.96
C GLU A 84 49.79 -10.84 -15.96
N ASN A 85 49.31 -11.99 -15.48
CA ASN A 85 49.00 -13.19 -16.27
C ASN A 85 47.62 -13.75 -15.87
N THR A 86 47.17 -14.85 -16.48
CA THR A 86 45.90 -15.50 -16.10
C THR A 86 45.99 -16.37 -14.84
N THR A 87 47.20 -16.73 -14.39
CA THR A 87 47.47 -17.46 -13.14
C THR A 87 48.83 -17.10 -12.58
N ASN A 88 49.03 -17.31 -11.27
CA ASN A 88 50.26 -16.97 -10.56
C ASN A 88 50.73 -15.54 -10.77
N SER A 89 49.78 -14.61 -10.74
CA SER A 89 49.99 -13.22 -11.13
C SER A 89 50.07 -12.29 -9.94
N HIS A 90 50.93 -11.29 -10.04
CA HIS A 90 50.76 -10.06 -9.27
C HIS A 90 49.61 -9.22 -9.84
N ALA A 91 49.13 -8.27 -9.04
CA ALA A 91 47.98 -7.44 -9.33
C ALA A 91 48.34 -5.94 -9.47
N GLU A 92 47.48 -5.20 -10.15
CA GLU A 92 47.44 -3.74 -10.14
C GLU A 92 46.02 -3.26 -9.81
N VAL A 93 45.89 -2.03 -9.30
CA VAL A 93 44.58 -1.42 -9.00
C VAL A 93 43.70 -1.31 -10.25
N GLY A 94 42.37 -1.23 -10.09
CA GLY A 94 41.40 -1.17 -11.20
C GLY A 94 41.67 -0.08 -12.24
N ALA A 95 42.15 1.10 -11.83
CA ALA A 95 42.52 2.19 -12.74
C ALA A 95 43.84 1.97 -13.52
N GLY A 96 44.59 0.92 -13.18
CA GLY A 96 45.81 0.52 -13.87
C GLY A 96 45.52 -0.03 -15.27
N ILE A 97 46.49 0.15 -16.17
CA ILE A 97 46.40 -0.30 -17.58
C ILE A 97 47.65 -1.09 -18.01
N THR A 98 48.49 -1.49 -17.05
CA THR A 98 49.75 -2.22 -17.32
C THR A 98 49.45 -3.68 -17.62
N TYR A 99 48.48 -4.24 -16.92
CA TYR A 99 48.10 -5.64 -16.94
C TYR A 99 46.81 -5.81 -17.74
N THR A 100 46.82 -6.76 -18.68
CA THR A 100 45.75 -6.93 -19.66
C THR A 100 44.69 -7.96 -19.25
N ASN A 101 44.87 -8.65 -18.12
CA ASN A 101 43.94 -9.65 -17.63
C ASN A 101 43.10 -9.02 -16.50
N ASP A 102 41.99 -8.40 -16.88
CA ASP A 102 41.13 -7.70 -15.94
C ASP A 102 40.26 -8.68 -15.15
N ILE A 103 40.14 -8.45 -13.84
CA ILE A 103 39.15 -9.09 -12.99
C ILE A 103 37.96 -8.16 -12.90
N CYS A 104 36.80 -8.63 -13.34
CA CYS A 104 35.56 -7.87 -13.36
C CYS A 104 34.46 -8.67 -12.68
N TYR A 105 33.48 -7.98 -12.12
CA TYR A 105 32.34 -8.64 -11.48
C TYR A 105 31.09 -7.77 -11.55
N GLU A 106 30.02 -8.35 -12.10
CA GLU A 106 28.73 -7.72 -12.25
C GLU A 106 28.85 -6.29 -12.78
N ASN A 107 28.29 -5.32 -12.07
CA ASN A 107 28.49 -3.91 -12.34
C ASN A 107 29.07 -3.20 -11.10
N LEU A 108 29.95 -3.88 -10.36
CA LEU A 108 30.64 -3.27 -9.23
C LEU A 108 31.50 -2.10 -9.72
N ASP A 109 31.27 -0.91 -9.15
CA ASP A 109 32.16 0.25 -9.33
C ASP A 109 33.20 0.23 -8.20
N CYS A 110 34.44 -0.10 -8.55
CA CYS A 110 35.50 -0.36 -7.61
C CYS A 110 36.63 0.67 -7.73
N ILE A 111 37.00 1.28 -6.60
CA ILE A 111 38.07 2.27 -6.52
C ILE A 111 39.07 1.91 -5.42
N ASN A 112 40.35 2.24 -5.65
CA ASN A 112 41.40 2.00 -4.66
C ASN A 112 41.55 3.18 -3.68
N LYS A 113 41.54 2.90 -2.37
CA LYS A 113 41.63 3.90 -1.29
C LYS A 113 42.51 3.43 -0.14
N MET A 114 42.76 4.30 0.84
CA MET A 114 43.42 3.92 2.10
C MET A 114 42.46 3.30 3.12
N ALA A 115 41.15 3.58 2.97
CA ALA A 115 40.07 3.03 3.76
C ALA A 115 38.77 3.13 2.93
N CYS A 116 37.90 2.13 3.04
CA CYS A 116 36.55 2.18 2.48
C CYS A 116 35.65 3.01 3.39
N ASN A 117 34.73 3.78 2.81
CA ASN A 117 33.72 4.47 3.59
C ASN A 117 32.67 3.46 4.11
N SER A 118 31.73 3.91 4.95
CA SER A 118 30.70 3.04 5.53
C SER A 118 29.67 2.50 4.52
N LEU A 119 29.68 3.00 3.29
CA LEU A 119 28.76 2.63 2.21
C LEU A 119 29.47 1.80 1.12
N GLU A 120 30.77 1.57 1.29
CA GLU A 120 31.60 0.80 0.37
C GLU A 120 31.94 -0.54 1.01
N MET A 121 31.84 -1.59 0.21
CA MET A 121 32.33 -2.90 0.57
C MET A 121 33.82 -2.98 0.28
N GLY A 122 34.64 -3.18 1.32
CA GLY A 122 36.04 -3.54 1.13
C GLY A 122 36.13 -5.00 0.72
N ILE A 123 36.47 -5.27 -0.54
CA ILE A 123 36.45 -6.65 -1.07
C ILE A 123 37.83 -7.34 -0.99
N LEU A 124 38.92 -6.58 -1.16
CA LEU A 124 40.31 -7.05 -1.02
C LEU A 124 41.26 -5.87 -0.76
N SER A 125 42.54 -6.17 -0.53
CA SER A 125 43.59 -5.13 -0.48
C SER A 125 44.85 -5.55 -1.24
N LEU A 126 45.65 -4.58 -1.63
CA LEU A 126 46.88 -4.72 -2.43
C LEU A 126 48.09 -4.16 -1.68
N SER A 127 49.24 -4.84 -1.80
CA SER A 127 50.50 -4.40 -1.16
C SER A 127 51.13 -3.16 -1.79
N ASP A 128 50.87 -2.90 -3.08
CA ASP A 128 51.33 -1.74 -3.86
C ASP A 128 50.27 -1.39 -4.95
N LEU A 129 50.50 -0.36 -5.78
CA LEU A 129 49.57 0.03 -6.85
C LEU A 129 49.71 -0.84 -8.11
N ILE A 130 50.89 -1.39 -8.35
CA ILE A 130 51.28 -2.28 -9.47
C ILE A 130 52.24 -3.31 -8.87
N ASP A 131 52.35 -4.50 -9.47
CA ASP A 131 53.22 -5.58 -8.98
C ASP A 131 52.88 -6.00 -7.54
N ALA A 132 51.59 -5.92 -7.19
CA ALA A 132 51.10 -6.09 -5.84
C ALA A 132 50.70 -7.54 -5.53
N HIS A 133 50.91 -7.93 -4.28
CA HIS A 133 50.29 -9.12 -3.71
C HIS A 133 48.88 -8.78 -3.22
N ILE A 134 48.01 -9.78 -3.20
CA ILE A 134 46.60 -9.68 -2.84
C ILE A 134 46.41 -10.20 -1.40
N GLY A 135 45.55 -9.54 -0.64
CA GLY A 135 45.12 -10.01 0.67
C GLY A 135 43.68 -9.64 0.96
N ARG A 136 43.18 -10.04 2.13
CA ARG A 136 41.85 -9.64 2.61
C ARG A 136 41.74 -8.13 2.63
N ALA A 137 40.52 -7.61 2.65
CA ALA A 137 40.26 -6.17 2.75
C ALA A 137 40.96 -5.51 3.96
N GLY A 138 41.39 -6.26 4.99
CA GLY A 138 42.15 -5.76 6.14
C GLY A 138 43.67 -5.68 5.98
N ASP A 139 44.28 -6.43 5.06
CA ASP A 139 45.70 -6.83 5.18
C ASP A 139 46.72 -5.76 4.78
N TYR A 140 46.47 -5.03 3.69
CA TYR A 140 47.37 -4.02 3.14
C TYR A 140 46.77 -2.62 3.17
N SER A 141 47.58 -1.57 2.99
CA SER A 141 47.11 -0.19 3.06
C SER A 141 46.24 0.24 1.89
N ILE A 142 46.37 -0.38 0.71
CA ILE A 142 45.57 -0.05 -0.48
C ILE A 142 44.36 -0.97 -0.51
N LYS A 143 43.20 -0.45 -0.17
CA LYS A 143 41.91 -1.15 -0.16
C LYS A 143 41.25 -1.04 -1.53
N ILE A 144 40.65 -2.12 -2.01
CA ILE A 144 39.72 -2.06 -3.14
C ILE A 144 38.31 -2.00 -2.56
N CYS A 145 37.70 -0.84 -2.71
CA CYS A 145 36.41 -0.48 -2.16
C CYS A 145 35.42 -0.43 -3.31
N CYS A 146 34.38 -1.24 -3.24
CA CYS A 146 33.35 -1.31 -4.28
C CYS A 146 32.02 -0.84 -3.71
N SER A 147 31.29 -0.06 -4.48
CA SER A 147 29.87 0.18 -4.27
C SER A 147 29.07 -0.83 -5.10
N GLY A 148 28.09 -1.47 -4.47
CA GLY A 148 27.12 -2.32 -5.16
C GLY A 148 26.26 -1.50 -6.13
N MET A 149 25.65 -2.17 -7.11
CA MET A 149 24.50 -1.56 -7.78
C MET A 149 23.43 -1.32 -6.73
N CYS A 150 22.82 -0.15 -6.80
CA CYS A 150 21.66 0.16 -6.00
C CYS A 150 20.56 -0.87 -6.32
N GLU A 151 19.78 -1.27 -5.32
CA GLU A 151 18.73 -2.27 -5.50
C GLU A 151 17.74 -1.83 -6.60
N GLU A 152 16.96 -2.77 -7.14
CA GLU A 152 15.93 -2.43 -8.14
C GLU A 152 14.96 -1.38 -7.55
N GLY A 153 15.01 -0.14 -8.05
CA GLY A 153 14.28 1.01 -7.50
C GLY A 153 15.15 2.07 -6.83
N GLU A 154 16.47 1.88 -6.77
CA GLU A 154 17.43 2.87 -6.29
C GLU A 154 18.26 3.45 -7.44
N GLU A 155 18.61 4.73 -7.34
CA GLU A 155 19.42 5.46 -8.30
C GLU A 155 20.79 5.82 -7.68
N TYR A 156 21.86 5.60 -8.44
CA TYR A 156 23.22 5.95 -8.05
C TYR A 156 23.48 7.45 -8.30
N VAL A 157 23.46 8.25 -7.22
CA VAL A 157 23.68 9.69 -7.27
C VAL A 157 24.82 10.06 -6.32
N GLU A 158 25.83 10.77 -6.81
CA GLU A 158 26.98 11.27 -6.02
C GLU A 158 27.74 10.19 -5.20
N ASN A 159 27.94 8.99 -5.76
CA ASN A 159 28.59 7.84 -5.11
C ASN A 159 27.80 7.25 -3.94
N GLN A 160 26.48 7.42 -3.93
CA GLN A 160 25.58 6.76 -2.99
C GLN A 160 24.38 6.19 -3.73
N CYS A 161 23.94 5.03 -3.28
CA CYS A 161 22.63 4.50 -3.63
C CYS A 161 21.58 5.26 -2.84
N THR A 162 20.71 5.94 -3.57
CA THR A 162 19.57 6.64 -3.02
C THR A 162 18.33 6.01 -3.60
N ILE A 163 17.29 5.82 -2.79
CA ILE A 163 16.02 5.37 -3.33
C ILE A 163 15.60 6.37 -4.41
N ALA A 164 15.29 5.86 -5.60
CA ALA A 164 14.93 6.72 -6.70
C ALA A 164 13.68 7.51 -6.33
N GLN A 165 13.58 8.72 -6.87
CA GLN A 165 12.32 9.44 -6.81
C GLN A 165 11.25 8.57 -7.48
N ALA A 166 10.12 8.36 -6.82
CA ALA A 166 9.07 7.51 -7.36
C ALA A 166 7.68 8.14 -7.20
N ALA A 167 6.92 8.11 -8.30
CA ALA A 167 5.54 8.54 -8.37
C ALA A 167 4.60 7.33 -8.43
N TYR A 168 3.58 7.27 -7.57
CA TYR A 168 2.62 6.16 -7.56
C TYR A 168 1.26 6.57 -6.98
N TRP A 169 0.26 5.73 -7.22
CA TRP A 169 -1.11 5.89 -6.70
C TRP A 169 -1.29 5.11 -5.41
N ALA A 170 -2.03 5.64 -4.45
CA ALA A 170 -2.42 4.91 -3.27
C ALA A 170 -3.91 5.07 -2.94
N ASP A 171 -4.48 4.08 -2.24
CA ASP A 171 -5.83 4.17 -1.67
C ASP A 171 -5.84 5.08 -0.41
N SER A 172 -7.00 5.21 0.24
CA SER A 172 -7.15 6.01 1.46
C SER A 172 -6.34 5.50 2.65
N ASP A 173 -5.95 4.22 2.63
CA ASP A 173 -5.14 3.58 3.66
C ASP A 173 -3.63 3.70 3.36
N GLY A 174 -3.27 4.24 2.20
CA GLY A 174 -1.89 4.43 1.75
C GLY A 174 -1.29 3.24 1.01
N ASN A 175 -2.07 2.21 0.68
CA ASN A 175 -1.58 1.06 -0.09
C ASN A 175 -1.42 1.42 -1.56
N HIS A 176 -0.35 0.94 -2.21
CA HIS A 176 -0.14 1.14 -3.64
C HIS A 176 -1.23 0.42 -4.45
N ILE A 177 -1.85 1.16 -5.37
CA ILE A 177 -2.92 0.66 -6.24
C ILE A 177 -2.60 0.84 -7.71
N THR A 178 -3.11 -0.08 -8.53
CA THR A 178 -3.17 0.04 -10.00
C THR A 178 -4.60 -0.06 -10.53
N HIS A 179 -5.57 -0.25 -9.63
CA HIS A 179 -7.01 -0.32 -9.93
C HIS A 179 -7.80 0.29 -8.76
N GLN A 180 -8.88 1.02 -9.05
CA GLN A 180 -9.80 1.55 -8.04
C GLN A 180 -11.25 1.52 -8.53
N ASP A 181 -12.16 1.06 -7.67
CA ASP A 181 -13.59 1.24 -7.87
C ASP A 181 -13.99 2.64 -7.41
N VAL A 182 -14.63 3.42 -8.30
CA VAL A 182 -14.88 4.85 -8.11
C VAL A 182 -16.37 5.14 -7.98
N LEU A 183 -16.73 5.72 -6.84
CA LEU A 183 -17.96 6.46 -6.61
C LEU A 183 -17.67 7.95 -6.88
N VAL A 184 -18.20 8.47 -7.98
CA VAL A 184 -17.94 9.85 -8.42
C VAL A 184 -18.31 10.84 -7.32
N GLU A 185 -17.43 11.83 -7.09
CA GLU A 185 -17.46 12.82 -6.00
C GLU A 185 -17.12 12.31 -4.59
N ASN A 186 -16.95 11.00 -4.40
CA ASN A 186 -16.77 10.40 -3.07
C ASN A 186 -15.46 9.64 -2.92
N THR A 187 -15.02 8.91 -3.96
CA THR A 187 -13.76 8.15 -3.89
C THR A 187 -12.56 9.09 -3.90
N GLN A 188 -11.68 8.90 -2.92
CA GLN A 188 -10.42 9.61 -2.77
C GLN A 188 -9.26 8.69 -3.16
N ILE A 189 -8.37 9.19 -4.01
CA ILE A 189 -7.14 8.51 -4.43
C ILE A 189 -5.97 9.40 -4.02
N ILE A 190 -4.93 8.83 -3.43
CA ILE A 190 -3.74 9.56 -3.02
C ILE A 190 -2.71 9.48 -4.17
N LEU A 191 -2.20 10.63 -4.60
CA LEU A 191 -1.05 10.72 -5.50
C LEU A 191 0.19 10.92 -4.64
N VAL A 192 1.19 10.07 -4.79
CA VAL A 192 2.38 10.08 -3.95
C VAL A 192 3.63 10.31 -4.80
N LEU A 193 4.45 11.27 -4.37
CA LEU A 193 5.84 11.45 -4.79
C LEU A 193 6.74 11.14 -3.61
N SER A 194 7.38 9.98 -3.63
CA SER A 194 8.33 9.55 -2.59
C SER A 194 9.76 9.89 -2.97
N ASN A 195 10.63 10.05 -1.95
CA ASN A 195 12.06 10.38 -2.10
C ASN A 195 12.28 11.56 -3.04
N SER A 196 11.54 12.65 -2.82
CA SER A 196 11.51 13.75 -3.78
C SER A 196 12.84 14.47 -3.94
N ARG A 197 13.75 14.33 -2.96
CA ARG A 197 15.00 15.10 -2.85
C ARG A 197 14.77 16.62 -2.80
N LEU A 198 13.55 17.04 -2.50
CA LEU A 198 13.16 18.43 -2.34
C LEU A 198 13.11 18.75 -0.84
N SER A 199 13.41 20.01 -0.49
CA SER A 199 13.31 20.44 0.91
C SER A 199 11.86 20.40 1.41
N GLN A 200 11.67 20.04 2.69
CA GLN A 200 10.38 20.16 3.37
C GLN A 200 9.75 21.54 3.11
N GLY A 201 8.46 21.57 2.80
CA GLY A 201 7.70 22.78 2.49
C GLY A 201 7.75 23.19 1.02
N THR A 202 8.50 22.48 0.17
CA THR A 202 8.49 22.72 -1.29
C THR A 202 7.13 22.33 -1.86
N GLU A 203 6.50 23.24 -2.61
CA GLU A 203 5.27 22.97 -3.34
C GLU A 203 5.61 22.25 -4.65
N VAL A 204 4.92 21.15 -4.93
CA VAL A 204 5.02 20.39 -6.18
C VAL A 204 3.64 20.28 -6.84
N THR A 205 3.59 20.29 -8.17
CA THR A 205 2.33 20.17 -8.93
C THR A 205 2.23 18.78 -9.55
N PHE A 206 1.20 18.05 -9.13
CA PHE A 206 0.77 16.78 -9.70
C PHE A 206 -0.17 17.05 -10.88
N LYS A 207 0.16 16.55 -12.06
CA LYS A 207 -0.68 16.68 -13.26
C LYS A 207 -1.22 15.32 -13.64
N ILE A 208 -2.54 15.16 -13.58
CA ILE A 208 -3.22 13.90 -13.89
C ILE A 208 -3.57 13.89 -15.37
N TYR A 209 -3.21 12.81 -16.03
CA TYR A 209 -3.46 12.54 -17.42
C TYR A 209 -4.26 11.26 -17.59
N GLU A 210 -5.00 11.18 -18.69
CA GLU A 210 -5.56 9.93 -19.23
C GLU A 210 -4.71 9.57 -20.48
N GLN A 211 -4.47 8.27 -20.71
CA GLN A 211 -3.62 7.79 -21.79
C GLN A 211 -4.41 7.42 -23.04
N ASP A 212 -4.71 8.42 -23.86
CA ASP A 212 -5.29 8.19 -25.18
C ASP A 212 -4.30 7.68 -26.24
N PRO A 213 -4.78 6.90 -27.26
CA PRO A 213 -3.96 6.47 -28.40
C PRO A 213 -3.37 7.60 -29.24
N LEU A 214 -3.95 8.80 -29.19
CA LEU A 214 -3.53 9.94 -30.00
C LEU A 214 -2.70 10.96 -29.21
N LEU A 215 -3.18 11.44 -28.07
CA LEU A 215 -2.50 12.43 -27.23
C LEU A 215 -3.03 12.33 -25.79
N PRO A 216 -2.17 12.21 -24.77
CA PRO A 216 -2.64 12.21 -23.38
C PRO A 216 -3.39 13.49 -23.02
N ASP A 217 -4.57 13.34 -22.44
CA ASP A 217 -5.43 14.46 -22.05
C ASP A 217 -5.16 14.87 -20.60
N LEU A 218 -4.89 16.16 -20.37
CA LEU A 218 -4.70 16.70 -19.02
C LEU A 218 -6.06 16.82 -18.32
N ILE A 219 -6.29 15.97 -17.32
CA ILE A 219 -7.54 15.90 -16.56
C ILE A 219 -7.56 16.96 -15.46
N ARG A 220 -6.49 17.03 -14.66
CA ARG A 220 -6.44 17.90 -13.48
C ARG A 220 -5.02 18.28 -13.10
N SER A 221 -4.86 19.39 -12.39
CA SER A 221 -3.62 19.75 -11.70
C SER A 221 -3.88 20.03 -10.23
N LEU A 222 -3.11 19.39 -9.36
CA LEU A 222 -3.21 19.49 -7.90
C LEU A 222 -1.84 19.88 -7.34
N ASN A 223 -1.81 20.67 -6.27
CA ASN A 223 -0.55 21.04 -5.61
C ASN A 223 -0.43 20.30 -4.28
N GLY A 224 0.70 19.63 -4.06
CA GLY A 224 1.08 19.01 -2.79
C GLY A 224 2.30 19.72 -2.19
N ILE A 225 2.58 19.43 -0.91
CA ILE A 225 3.72 19.97 -0.18
C ILE A 225 4.60 18.82 0.27
N VAL A 226 5.91 18.94 0.07
CA VAL A 226 6.90 17.96 0.53
C VAL A 226 7.00 18.00 2.06
N ASP A 227 6.85 16.86 2.70
CA ASP A 227 6.93 16.68 4.15
C ASP A 227 8.39 16.51 4.65
N ASP A 228 8.55 16.12 5.92
CA ASP A 228 9.85 15.86 6.53
C ASP A 228 10.50 14.54 6.12
N ASN A 229 9.74 13.64 5.48
CA ASN A 229 10.22 12.39 4.89
C ASN A 229 10.52 12.53 3.40
N GLU A 230 10.68 13.77 2.92
CA GLU A 230 10.87 14.10 1.51
C GLU A 230 9.76 13.56 0.61
N THR A 231 8.56 13.34 1.15
CA THR A 231 7.41 12.81 0.43
C THR A 231 6.38 13.92 0.21
N ALA A 232 5.81 14.01 -0.98
CA ALA A 232 4.64 14.83 -1.21
C ALA A 232 3.46 13.91 -1.53
N ASN A 233 2.33 14.12 -0.85
CA ASN A 233 1.08 13.47 -1.18
C ASN A 233 -0.02 14.51 -1.42
N ILE A 234 -0.98 14.16 -2.27
CA ILE A 234 -2.18 14.96 -2.47
C ILE A 234 -3.37 14.05 -2.76
N ILE A 235 -4.55 14.42 -2.25
CA ILE A 235 -5.77 13.66 -2.46
C ILE A 235 -6.46 14.16 -3.73
N TRP A 236 -6.75 13.24 -4.64
CA TRP A 236 -7.63 13.42 -5.77
C TRP A 236 -8.99 12.79 -5.47
N THR A 237 -9.99 13.64 -5.24
CA THR A 237 -11.40 13.24 -5.32
C THR A 237 -11.82 13.24 -6.78
N VAL A 238 -12.19 12.08 -7.31
CA VAL A 238 -12.60 11.91 -8.72
C VAL A 238 -13.96 12.56 -8.92
N THR A 239 -14.05 13.56 -9.80
CA THR A 239 -15.31 14.27 -10.08
C THR A 239 -15.88 13.90 -11.44
N GLN A 240 -17.15 14.22 -11.69
CA GLN A 240 -17.73 14.00 -13.02
C GLN A 240 -16.99 14.81 -14.10
N ALA A 241 -16.50 16.00 -13.75
CA ALA A 241 -15.73 16.82 -14.68
C ALA A 241 -14.39 16.18 -15.08
N ASP A 242 -13.77 15.40 -14.19
CA ASP A 242 -12.54 14.66 -14.50
C ASP A 242 -12.82 13.54 -15.50
N LEU A 243 -13.92 12.82 -15.30
CA LEU A 243 -14.34 11.74 -16.20
C LEU A 243 -14.79 12.29 -17.56
N ASP A 244 -15.55 13.37 -17.58
CA ASP A 244 -15.97 14.03 -18.82
C ASP A 244 -14.78 14.57 -19.63
N ALA A 245 -13.68 14.94 -18.95
CA ALA A 245 -12.46 15.44 -19.58
C ALA A 245 -11.69 14.36 -20.35
N THR A 246 -11.92 13.07 -20.06
CA THR A 246 -11.34 11.96 -20.83
C THR A 246 -11.91 11.85 -22.24
N GLY A 247 -13.11 12.36 -22.48
CA GLY A 247 -13.78 12.26 -23.79
C GLY A 247 -14.24 10.84 -24.19
N GLU A 248 -13.89 9.80 -23.42
CA GLU A 248 -14.18 8.41 -23.70
C GLU A 248 -15.06 7.76 -22.58
N THR A 249 -15.24 6.45 -22.64
CA THR A 249 -16.08 5.69 -21.68
C THR A 249 -15.33 4.55 -21.01
N ASP A 250 -14.13 4.27 -21.48
CA ASP A 250 -13.12 3.49 -20.79
C ASP A 250 -12.31 4.43 -19.89
N PHE A 251 -11.93 3.89 -18.73
CA PHE A 251 -11.26 4.64 -17.68
C PHE A 251 -9.98 3.88 -17.28
N ASP A 252 -9.34 3.24 -18.23
CA ASP A 252 -8.04 2.58 -18.10
C ASP A 252 -6.93 3.48 -18.61
N GLY A 253 -5.88 3.69 -17.80
CA GLY A 253 -4.70 4.41 -18.26
C GLY A 253 -4.49 5.79 -17.65
N PHE A 254 -5.06 6.06 -16.48
CA PHE A 254 -4.71 7.27 -15.75
C PHE A 254 -3.27 7.19 -15.26
N TYR A 255 -2.49 8.25 -15.46
CA TYR A 255 -1.19 8.44 -14.81
C TYR A 255 -1.05 9.88 -14.35
N PHE A 256 -0.06 10.17 -13.52
CA PHE A 256 0.28 11.54 -13.21
C PHE A 256 1.77 11.80 -13.36
N GLU A 257 2.09 13.04 -13.73
CA GLU A 257 3.45 13.54 -13.73
C GLU A 257 3.65 14.49 -12.55
N VAL A 258 4.78 14.35 -11.86
CA VAL A 258 5.19 15.25 -10.78
C VAL A 258 6.72 15.29 -10.70
N ASN A 259 7.28 16.50 -10.66
CA ASN A 259 8.73 16.71 -10.58
C ASN A 259 9.59 15.95 -11.64
N GLY A 260 9.02 15.64 -12.81
CA GLY A 260 9.73 14.91 -13.87
C GLY A 260 9.58 13.38 -13.79
N GLU A 261 8.98 12.86 -12.72
CA GLU A 261 8.58 11.47 -12.60
C GLU A 261 7.15 11.26 -13.12
N SER A 262 6.90 10.04 -13.59
CA SER A 262 5.57 9.59 -14.04
C SER A 262 5.14 8.37 -13.23
N SER A 263 3.87 8.34 -12.82
CA SER A 263 3.32 7.18 -12.12
C SER A 263 3.04 6.01 -13.06
N ASN A 264 2.80 4.83 -12.47
CA ASN A 264 2.20 3.71 -13.19
C ASN A 264 0.76 4.03 -13.62
N LEU A 265 0.25 3.27 -14.59
CA LEU A 265 -1.14 3.38 -15.01
C LEU A 265 -2.10 2.90 -13.91
N LEU A 266 -3.18 3.65 -13.73
CA LEU A 266 -4.30 3.35 -12.87
C LEU A 266 -5.54 3.12 -13.75
N SER A 267 -6.26 2.04 -13.46
CA SER A 267 -7.58 1.79 -14.04
C SER A 267 -8.67 2.11 -13.03
N LEU A 268 -9.75 2.76 -13.49
CA LEU A 268 -10.92 3.05 -12.69
C LEU A 268 -12.10 2.21 -13.18
N THR A 269 -12.88 1.65 -12.26
CA THR A 269 -14.21 1.10 -12.57
C THR A 269 -15.27 1.98 -11.93
N LEU A 270 -16.07 2.62 -12.76
CA LEU A 270 -17.18 3.44 -12.26
C LEU A 270 -18.23 2.54 -11.63
N VAL A 271 -18.40 2.72 -10.33
CA VAL A 271 -19.52 2.19 -9.60
C VAL A 271 -20.73 3.04 -9.96
N ASN A 272 -21.66 2.48 -10.74
CA ASN A 272 -22.77 3.25 -11.29
C ASN A 272 -23.72 3.72 -10.17
N VAL A 273 -23.54 4.98 -9.75
CA VAL A 273 -24.27 5.67 -8.67
C VAL A 273 -25.76 5.88 -8.95
N SER A 274 -26.28 5.47 -10.10
CA SER A 274 -27.72 5.52 -10.37
C SER A 274 -28.56 4.76 -9.32
N SER A 275 -27.96 3.82 -8.58
CA SER A 275 -28.55 3.18 -7.40
C SER A 275 -28.41 3.99 -6.10
N CYS A 276 -27.35 4.78 -5.91
CA CYS A 276 -27.11 5.52 -4.66
C CYS A 276 -27.78 6.88 -4.57
N GLY A 277 -28.27 7.46 -5.67
CA GLY A 277 -28.89 8.79 -5.67
C GLY A 277 -30.10 8.95 -4.72
N PHE A 278 -30.61 7.84 -4.18
CA PHE A 278 -31.68 7.83 -3.17
C PHE A 278 -31.26 7.21 -1.84
N ALA A 279 -30.08 6.58 -1.76
CA ALA A 279 -29.64 5.92 -0.54
C ALA A 279 -29.10 6.97 0.44
N THR A 280 -29.92 7.32 1.43
CA THR A 280 -29.55 8.17 2.56
C THR A 280 -29.28 7.30 3.79
N LEU A 281 -29.93 6.15 3.85
CA LEU A 281 -29.87 5.20 4.94
C LEU A 281 -29.69 3.78 4.38
N CYS A 282 -29.20 2.83 5.19
CA CYS A 282 -29.12 1.43 4.78
C CYS A 282 -30.46 0.90 4.26
N GLY A 283 -31.58 1.27 4.91
CA GLY A 283 -32.93 0.89 4.50
C GLY A 283 -33.34 1.26 3.07
N ASP A 284 -32.60 2.15 2.42
CA ASP A 284 -32.88 2.55 1.05
C ASP A 284 -32.41 1.52 0.01
N TYR A 285 -31.40 0.70 0.34
CA TYR A 285 -30.94 -0.38 -0.54
C TYR A 285 -32.06 -1.38 -0.85
N LYS A 286 -32.22 -1.71 -2.14
CA LYS A 286 -33.28 -2.64 -2.61
C LYS A 286 -32.77 -4.04 -2.89
N PHE A 287 -31.45 -4.21 -2.99
CA PHE A 287 -30.83 -5.49 -3.30
C PHE A 287 -29.83 -5.89 -2.21
N GLN A 288 -29.83 -7.18 -1.87
CA GLN A 288 -28.94 -7.75 -0.85
C GLN A 288 -27.47 -7.45 -1.12
N GLN A 289 -27.02 -7.60 -2.37
CA GLN A 289 -25.62 -7.38 -2.73
C GLN A 289 -25.18 -5.94 -2.48
N GLU A 290 -26.00 -4.95 -2.87
CA GLU A 290 -25.70 -3.52 -2.66
C GLU A 290 -25.65 -3.17 -1.17
N CYS A 291 -26.56 -3.77 -0.39
CA CYS A 291 -26.62 -3.62 1.06
C CYS A 291 -25.39 -4.22 1.75
N GLU A 292 -25.05 -5.47 1.46
CA GLU A 292 -23.93 -6.16 2.11
C GLU A 292 -22.57 -5.60 1.70
N SER A 293 -22.45 -5.06 0.49
CA SER A 293 -21.23 -4.35 0.07
C SER A 293 -21.21 -2.89 0.51
N ASP A 294 -22.30 -2.41 1.12
CA ASP A 294 -22.57 -1.00 1.42
C ASP A 294 -22.05 -0.06 0.32
N ILE A 295 -22.50 -0.28 -0.92
CA ILE A 295 -21.87 0.28 -2.13
C ILE A 295 -21.87 1.82 -2.18
N CYS A 296 -22.75 2.46 -1.42
CA CYS A 296 -22.89 3.91 -1.28
C CYS A 296 -22.27 4.44 0.03
N ASN A 297 -21.64 3.57 0.84
CA ASN A 297 -21.06 3.84 2.15
C ASN A 297 -22.01 4.61 3.09
N VAL A 298 -23.27 4.20 3.13
CA VAL A 298 -24.29 4.87 3.97
C VAL A 298 -24.39 4.25 5.36
N GLY A 299 -23.77 3.08 5.59
CA GLY A 299 -23.84 2.34 6.84
C GLY A 299 -23.23 3.08 8.02
N GLU A 300 -22.04 3.65 7.83
CA GLU A 300 -21.38 4.51 8.83
C GLU A 300 -22.28 5.69 9.19
N PHE A 301 -22.69 6.48 8.21
CA PHE A 301 -23.59 7.63 8.42
C PHE A 301 -24.92 7.24 9.07
N SER A 302 -25.52 6.13 8.66
CA SER A 302 -26.75 5.57 9.22
C SER A 302 -26.60 5.24 10.71
N ILE A 303 -25.39 4.95 11.20
CA ILE A 303 -25.15 4.55 12.60
C ILE A 303 -24.74 5.75 13.45
N GLU A 304 -23.73 6.52 13.02
CA GLU A 304 -23.28 7.71 13.74
C GLU A 304 -24.39 8.77 13.85
N SER A 305 -25.29 8.81 12.86
CA SER A 305 -26.46 9.67 12.96
C SER A 305 -27.41 9.20 14.08
N LYS A 306 -27.51 7.92 14.42
CA LYS A 306 -28.42 7.43 15.46
C LYS A 306 -27.88 7.65 16.86
N ASP A 307 -26.57 7.61 17.02
CA ASP A 307 -25.89 7.77 18.31
C ASP A 307 -24.60 8.57 18.12
N SER A 308 -24.59 9.79 18.65
CA SER A 308 -23.45 10.71 18.53
C SER A 308 -22.24 10.31 19.36
N GLU A 309 -22.37 9.31 20.23
CA GLU A 309 -21.26 8.76 21.02
C GLU A 309 -20.57 7.59 20.30
N ILE A 310 -21.11 7.14 19.15
CA ILE A 310 -20.50 6.08 18.35
C ILE A 310 -19.64 6.74 17.27
N SER A 311 -18.34 6.45 17.30
CA SER A 311 -17.44 6.64 16.16
C SER A 311 -17.16 5.27 15.56
N CYS A 312 -17.46 5.11 14.28
CA CYS A 312 -17.06 3.92 13.55
C CYS A 312 -15.53 3.92 13.42
N ASP A 313 -14.90 2.75 13.57
CA ASP A 313 -13.45 2.53 13.51
C ASP A 313 -12.58 3.28 14.55
N GLU A 314 -13.17 3.95 15.55
CA GLU A 314 -12.42 4.46 16.69
C GLU A 314 -11.98 3.30 17.59
N ILE A 315 -10.67 3.24 17.84
CA ILE A 315 -10.07 2.24 18.72
C ILE A 315 -10.09 2.79 20.14
N GLU A 316 -10.93 2.19 20.98
CA GLU A 316 -10.94 2.43 22.41
C GLU A 316 -10.11 1.37 23.14
N THR A 317 -9.57 1.73 24.30
CA THR A 317 -8.91 0.76 25.19
C THR A 317 -9.76 0.59 26.43
N ASP A 318 -10.19 -0.65 26.71
CA ASP A 318 -10.98 -0.94 27.90
C ASP A 318 -10.16 -0.90 29.20
N SER A 319 -10.82 -1.15 30.34
CA SER A 319 -10.17 -1.13 31.65
C SER A 319 -9.11 -2.22 31.85
N GLU A 320 -9.13 -3.28 31.03
CA GLU A 320 -8.18 -4.38 31.06
C GLU A 320 -7.02 -4.18 30.07
N GLY A 321 -7.07 -3.11 29.27
CA GLY A 321 -6.07 -2.78 28.27
C GLY A 321 -6.36 -3.37 26.89
N CYS A 322 -7.54 -3.95 26.67
CA CYS A 322 -7.94 -4.51 25.39
C CYS A 322 -8.35 -3.39 24.43
N GLN A 323 -7.92 -3.49 23.18
CA GLN A 323 -8.46 -2.65 22.12
C GLN A 323 -9.83 -3.16 21.68
N ILE A 324 -10.80 -2.26 21.67
CA ILE A 324 -12.17 -2.48 21.20
C ILE A 324 -12.44 -1.48 20.09
N TRP A 325 -13.08 -1.90 19.01
CA TRP A 325 -13.48 -1.00 17.92
C TRP A 325 -14.84 -1.42 17.35
N ALA A 326 -15.57 -0.43 16.84
CA ALA A 326 -16.87 -0.66 16.22
C ALA A 326 -16.73 -0.63 14.69
N SER A 327 -17.10 -1.72 14.02
CA SER A 327 -17.23 -1.75 12.56
C SER A 327 -18.67 -1.50 12.16
N CYS A 328 -18.88 -0.48 11.33
CA CYS A 328 -20.19 -0.04 10.87
C CYS A 328 -20.43 -0.46 9.43
N GLY A 329 -21.69 -0.71 9.09
CA GLY A 329 -22.07 -1.03 7.72
C GLY A 329 -23.55 -1.32 7.59
N CYS A 330 -23.91 -1.86 6.43
CA CYS A 330 -25.26 -2.33 6.16
C CYS A 330 -25.32 -3.87 6.12
N SER A 331 -26.45 -4.44 6.53
CA SER A 331 -26.68 -5.88 6.60
C SER A 331 -28.07 -6.20 6.05
N TRP A 332 -28.18 -7.26 5.27
CA TRP A 332 -29.46 -7.70 4.72
C TRP A 332 -30.15 -8.68 5.68
N MET A 333 -31.33 -8.31 6.19
CA MET A 333 -32.11 -9.13 7.11
C MET A 333 -33.60 -9.07 6.75
N ASP A 334 -34.25 -10.24 6.71
CA ASP A 334 -35.69 -10.36 6.41
C ASP A 334 -36.14 -9.63 5.13
N ASN A 335 -35.31 -9.67 4.08
CA ASN A 335 -35.58 -9.02 2.79
C ASN A 335 -35.64 -7.48 2.85
N THR A 336 -34.99 -6.91 3.87
CA THR A 336 -34.75 -5.48 4.04
C THR A 336 -33.29 -5.24 4.38
N CYS A 337 -32.74 -4.14 3.90
CA CYS A 337 -31.43 -3.71 4.34
C CYS A 337 -31.56 -2.93 5.65
N ILE A 338 -30.68 -3.19 6.62
CA ILE A 338 -30.66 -2.54 7.92
C ILE A 338 -29.23 -2.14 8.27
N SER A 339 -29.05 -1.13 9.11
CA SER A 339 -27.72 -0.76 9.57
C SER A 339 -27.23 -1.72 10.64
N LYS A 340 -25.94 -2.03 10.64
CA LYS A 340 -25.30 -2.96 11.58
C LYS A 340 -24.05 -2.33 12.17
N LYS A 341 -24.00 -2.24 13.50
CA LYS A 341 -22.77 -1.96 14.25
C LYS A 341 -22.25 -3.25 14.87
N THR A 342 -21.00 -3.61 14.58
CA THR A 342 -20.33 -4.79 15.14
C THR A 342 -19.26 -4.32 16.11
N GLU A 343 -19.34 -4.74 17.38
CA GLU A 343 -18.34 -4.44 18.40
C GLU A 343 -17.30 -5.57 18.41
N ASN A 344 -16.08 -5.26 18.00
CA ASN A 344 -14.96 -6.19 17.93
C ASN A 344 -13.99 -5.96 19.08
N ILE A 345 -13.25 -6.99 19.45
CA ILE A 345 -12.18 -6.91 20.45
C ILE A 345 -10.92 -7.55 19.89
N GLN A 346 -9.77 -7.02 20.30
CA GLN A 346 -8.47 -7.55 19.93
C GLN A 346 -8.37 -9.04 20.31
N PRO A 347 -8.08 -9.94 19.35
CA PRO A 347 -8.10 -11.39 19.58
C PRO A 347 -7.14 -11.88 20.67
N ASP A 348 -6.05 -11.13 20.91
CA ASP A 348 -5.01 -11.47 21.88
C ASP A 348 -5.25 -10.90 23.27
N CYS A 349 -6.42 -10.30 23.54
CA CYS A 349 -6.67 -9.78 24.86
C CYS A 349 -6.94 -10.91 25.87
N GLU A 350 -6.03 -11.08 26.83
CA GLU A 350 -6.19 -11.97 27.97
C GLU A 350 -7.36 -11.53 28.88
N PRO A 351 -8.06 -12.48 29.54
CA PRO A 351 -7.71 -13.89 29.70
C PRO A 351 -8.12 -14.79 28.52
N GLU A 352 -7.40 -15.91 28.34
CA GLU A 352 -7.71 -16.95 27.35
C GLU A 352 -9.23 -17.26 27.30
N GLY A 353 -9.88 -16.94 26.18
CA GLY A 353 -11.31 -17.23 25.97
C GLY A 353 -12.21 -16.04 25.66
N ASN A 354 -11.67 -14.84 25.47
CA ASN A 354 -12.46 -13.71 24.97
C ASN A 354 -12.96 -13.98 23.54
N PRO A 355 -14.22 -13.60 23.22
CA PRO A 355 -14.75 -13.73 21.87
C PRO A 355 -14.03 -12.75 20.93
N SER A 356 -13.94 -13.05 19.63
CA SER A 356 -13.45 -12.06 18.66
C SER A 356 -14.45 -10.92 18.40
N GLU A 357 -15.73 -11.17 18.67
CA GLU A 357 -16.84 -10.24 18.51
C GLU A 357 -17.65 -10.22 19.81
N ILE A 358 -17.82 -9.03 20.41
CA ILE A 358 -18.68 -8.83 21.58
C ILE A 358 -20.13 -9.07 21.14
N GLY A 359 -20.56 -8.38 20.10
CA GLY A 359 -21.86 -8.57 19.47
C GLY A 359 -22.14 -7.52 18.41
N SER A 360 -23.33 -7.61 17.86
CA SER A 360 -23.81 -6.76 16.79
C SER A 360 -25.13 -6.10 17.17
N CYS A 361 -25.20 -4.77 17.03
CA CYS A 361 -26.45 -4.02 17.10
C CYS A 361 -27.01 -3.81 15.69
N PHE A 362 -28.26 -4.20 15.49
CA PHE A 362 -28.99 -4.07 14.24
C PHE A 362 -30.04 -2.97 14.37
N TYR A 363 -30.12 -2.07 13.38
CA TYR A 363 -31.03 -0.93 13.38
C TYR A 363 -31.98 -1.01 12.19
N GLY A 364 -33.22 -1.44 12.44
CA GLY A 364 -34.30 -1.46 11.45
C GLY A 364 -34.89 -0.06 11.29
N GLU A 365 -34.57 0.61 10.18
CA GLU A 365 -34.99 1.97 9.89
C GLU A 365 -36.39 2.00 9.25
N SER A 366 -37.19 2.99 9.64
CA SER A 366 -38.51 3.24 9.07
C SER A 366 -38.76 4.74 8.99
N THR A 367 -39.20 5.20 7.82
CA THR A 367 -39.62 6.57 7.59
C THR A 367 -40.88 6.63 6.73
N THR A 368 -41.73 7.63 6.98
CA THR A 368 -42.82 8.03 6.10
C THR A 368 -42.59 9.41 5.50
N ASP A 369 -41.44 10.01 5.79
CA ASP A 369 -41.05 11.35 5.39
C ASP A 369 -40.44 11.28 3.98
N ASP A 370 -40.85 12.19 3.11
CA ASP A 370 -40.49 12.25 1.70
C ASP A 370 -39.58 13.44 1.38
N CYS A 371 -39.00 14.06 2.41
CA CYS A 371 -38.09 15.18 2.27
C CYS A 371 -38.72 16.45 1.63
N GLU A 372 -40.05 16.60 1.62
CA GLU A 372 -40.71 17.77 1.02
C GLU A 372 -40.33 19.10 1.69
N ASP A 373 -40.05 19.08 2.99
CA ASP A 373 -39.66 20.26 3.77
C ASP A 373 -38.13 20.49 3.85
N GLY A 374 -37.35 19.63 3.18
CA GLY A 374 -35.89 19.65 3.19
C GLY A 374 -35.26 18.89 4.37
N PHE A 375 -36.06 18.21 5.19
CA PHE A 375 -35.60 17.36 6.28
C PHE A 375 -36.18 15.95 6.17
N LEU A 376 -35.38 14.95 6.56
CA LEU A 376 -35.78 13.55 6.62
C LEU A 376 -35.95 13.17 8.09
N SER A 377 -37.19 12.96 8.51
CA SER A 377 -37.53 12.40 9.82
C SER A 377 -37.69 10.89 9.72
N TYR A 378 -36.93 10.14 10.51
CA TYR A 378 -37.01 8.69 10.54
C TYR A 378 -36.91 8.16 11.97
N SER A 379 -37.35 6.92 12.15
CA SER A 379 -37.28 6.17 13.40
C SER A 379 -36.60 4.83 13.16
N TRP A 380 -36.06 4.24 14.21
CA TRP A 380 -35.48 2.90 14.13
C TRP A 380 -35.81 2.06 15.36
N GLU A 381 -35.99 0.78 15.11
CA GLU A 381 -35.99 -0.26 16.15
C GLU A 381 -34.60 -0.90 16.19
N SER A 382 -34.12 -1.23 17.38
CA SER A 382 -32.82 -1.86 17.57
C SER A 382 -32.96 -3.30 18.07
N ALA A 383 -32.03 -4.16 17.68
CA ALA A 383 -31.89 -5.50 18.21
C ALA A 383 -30.40 -5.84 18.42
N TRP A 384 -30.06 -6.30 19.61
CA TRP A 384 -28.72 -6.78 19.93
C TRP A 384 -28.62 -8.28 19.69
N SER A 385 -27.55 -8.71 19.03
CA SER A 385 -27.16 -10.12 18.92
C SER A 385 -25.76 -10.31 19.47
N TRP A 386 -25.57 -11.29 20.34
CA TRP A 386 -24.25 -11.67 20.82
C TRP A 386 -23.40 -12.31 19.72
N GLY A 387 -22.09 -12.08 19.78
CA GLY A 387 -21.13 -12.80 18.94
C GLY A 387 -21.20 -14.30 19.19
N ILE A 388 -20.97 -15.11 18.15
CA ILE A 388 -21.14 -16.58 18.22
C ILE A 388 -20.25 -17.25 19.28
N ASP A 389 -19.08 -16.68 19.53
CA ASP A 389 -18.11 -17.17 20.52
C ASP A 389 -18.27 -16.47 21.89
N ASN A 390 -19.15 -15.47 21.98
CA ASN A 390 -19.40 -14.71 23.21
C ASN A 390 -20.53 -15.33 24.03
N ILE A 391 -20.49 -16.63 24.31
CA ILE A 391 -21.58 -17.35 24.99
C ILE A 391 -21.02 -18.32 26.03
N PHE A 392 -21.25 -18.03 27.31
CA PHE A 392 -20.68 -18.79 28.42
C PHE A 392 -21.76 -19.37 29.36
N ASP A 393 -21.58 -20.62 29.79
CA ASP A 393 -22.52 -21.29 30.71
C ASP A 393 -22.45 -20.76 32.16
N ASN A 394 -21.31 -20.20 32.54
CA ASN A 394 -21.04 -19.64 33.87
C ASN A 394 -20.29 -18.31 33.71
N ASN A 395 -20.39 -17.42 34.72
CA ASN A 395 -19.63 -16.17 34.71
C ASN A 395 -18.11 -16.46 34.75
N PRO A 396 -17.34 -16.18 33.68
CA PRO A 396 -15.91 -16.50 33.63
C PRO A 396 -15.03 -15.45 34.35
N GLY A 397 -15.54 -14.23 34.55
CA GLY A 397 -14.73 -13.06 34.89
C GLY A 397 -15.07 -12.37 36.20
N SER A 398 -14.51 -11.17 36.34
CA SER A 398 -14.74 -10.23 37.44
C SER A 398 -16.15 -9.64 37.40
N GLU A 399 -16.61 -9.08 38.53
CA GLU A 399 -17.88 -8.35 38.56
C GLU A 399 -17.80 -7.13 37.63
N GLY A 400 -18.72 -7.04 36.65
CA GLY A 400 -18.84 -5.90 35.75
C GLY A 400 -18.36 -6.12 34.31
N THR A 401 -17.58 -7.19 34.02
CA THR A 401 -17.11 -7.49 32.66
C THR A 401 -18.03 -8.43 31.88
N TYR A 402 -18.78 -9.27 32.60
CA TYR A 402 -19.76 -10.18 32.01
C TYR A 402 -21.17 -9.87 32.50
N ILE A 403 -22.12 -9.89 31.57
CA ILE A 403 -23.54 -9.71 31.84
C ILE A 403 -24.32 -10.99 31.53
N LEU A 404 -25.42 -11.22 32.26
CA LEU A 404 -26.31 -12.36 32.01
C LEU A 404 -27.35 -11.95 30.96
N GLY A 405 -27.28 -12.58 29.78
CA GLY A 405 -28.17 -12.33 28.66
C GLY A 405 -29.57 -12.94 28.86
N ASN A 406 -30.49 -12.54 27.98
CA ASN A 406 -31.88 -13.04 27.98
C ASN A 406 -32.00 -14.54 27.66
N ASP A 407 -30.97 -15.13 27.05
CA ASP A 407 -30.83 -16.56 26.78
C ASP A 407 -30.33 -17.36 28.00
N SER A 408 -30.18 -16.70 29.16
CA SER A 408 -29.61 -17.26 30.39
C SER A 408 -28.15 -17.72 30.26
N LYS A 409 -27.39 -17.12 29.33
CA LYS A 409 -25.93 -17.28 29.20
C LYS A 409 -25.22 -16.02 29.67
N TRP A 410 -23.95 -16.17 30.02
CA TRP A 410 -23.07 -15.05 30.32
C TRP A 410 -22.39 -14.59 29.04
N HIS A 411 -22.27 -13.27 28.86
CA HIS A 411 -21.63 -12.64 27.71
C HIS A 411 -20.65 -11.58 28.21
N TYR A 412 -19.47 -11.53 27.60
CA TYR A 412 -18.50 -10.47 27.81
C TYR A 412 -19.05 -9.16 27.23
N ASP A 413 -19.19 -8.13 28.05
CA ASP A 413 -19.65 -6.79 27.66
C ASP A 413 -19.17 -5.73 28.69
N PRO A 414 -17.85 -5.46 28.75
CA PRO A 414 -17.23 -4.66 29.81
C PRO A 414 -17.69 -3.20 29.83
N ASN A 415 -18.13 -2.69 28.68
CA ASN A 415 -18.58 -1.31 28.51
C ASN A 415 -20.11 -1.19 28.36
N LEU A 416 -20.86 -2.26 28.64
CA LEU A 416 -22.32 -2.32 28.49
C LEU A 416 -22.76 -1.84 27.10
N ARG A 417 -22.02 -2.22 26.05
CA ARG A 417 -22.32 -1.85 24.65
C ARG A 417 -23.68 -2.38 24.23
N SER A 418 -24.11 -3.51 24.78
CA SER A 418 -25.46 -4.04 24.54
C SER A 418 -26.56 -3.10 25.03
N ASP A 419 -26.34 -2.34 26.11
CA ASP A 419 -27.30 -1.34 26.62
C ASP A 419 -27.36 -0.08 25.74
N SER A 420 -26.29 0.23 24.98
CA SER A 420 -26.30 1.32 23.98
C SER A 420 -27.17 1.01 22.75
N CYS A 421 -27.47 -0.27 22.51
CA CYS A 421 -28.24 -0.74 21.36
C CYS A 421 -29.75 -0.44 21.53
N THR A 422 -30.11 0.84 21.43
CA THR A 422 -31.47 1.34 21.69
C THR A 422 -32.13 1.93 20.44
N GLY A 423 -33.46 1.77 20.36
CA GLY A 423 -34.29 2.36 19.31
C GLY A 423 -34.51 3.86 19.53
N GLY A 424 -34.82 4.58 18.47
CA GLY A 424 -34.94 6.04 18.55
C GLY A 424 -35.56 6.68 17.31
N SER A 425 -35.44 8.00 17.23
CA SER A 425 -35.82 8.77 16.04
C SER A 425 -34.94 10.00 15.88
N LYS A 426 -34.76 10.44 14.64
CA LYS A 426 -33.96 11.61 14.29
C LYS A 426 -34.53 12.32 13.07
N THR A 427 -34.26 13.62 13.01
CA THR A 427 -34.49 14.44 11.83
C THR A 427 -33.14 14.94 11.34
N VAL A 428 -32.78 14.62 10.09
CA VAL A 428 -31.55 15.08 9.43
C VAL A 428 -31.91 15.95 8.23
N PRO A 429 -31.09 16.94 7.82
CA PRO A 429 -31.31 17.62 6.56
C PRO A 429 -31.24 16.60 5.42
N CYS A 430 -32.16 16.68 4.45
CA CYS A 430 -32.12 15.77 3.32
C CYS A 430 -30.84 16.01 2.51
N PRO A 431 -30.23 14.95 1.94
CA PRO A 431 -29.18 15.15 0.95
C PRO A 431 -29.73 16.05 -0.14
N VAL A 432 -28.91 16.99 -0.64
CA VAL A 432 -29.34 18.00 -1.60
C VAL A 432 -29.75 17.32 -2.90
N GLN A 433 -30.99 16.88 -2.97
CA GLN A 433 -31.58 16.43 -4.22
C GLN A 433 -31.73 17.69 -5.05
N ILE A 434 -30.94 17.80 -6.12
CA ILE A 434 -31.16 18.81 -7.14
C ILE A 434 -32.52 18.48 -7.78
N ARG A 435 -33.60 18.97 -7.17
CA ARG A 435 -34.91 19.04 -7.79
C ARG A 435 -34.76 20.02 -8.93
N LEU A 436 -34.29 19.55 -10.09
CA LEU A 436 -34.26 20.35 -11.30
C LEU A 436 -35.69 20.83 -11.51
N PRO A 437 -35.98 22.14 -11.35
CA PRO A 437 -37.35 22.66 -11.36
C PRO A 437 -38.03 22.48 -12.74
N PHE A 438 -37.29 21.95 -13.71
CA PHE A 438 -37.66 21.76 -15.10
C PHE A 438 -38.20 20.36 -15.44
N PHE A 439 -38.18 19.36 -14.55
CA PHE A 439 -38.64 17.98 -14.85
C PHE A 439 -39.99 17.57 -14.23
N GLY A 440 -40.87 18.53 -13.93
CA GLY A 440 -42.28 18.19 -13.63
C GLY A 440 -43.00 17.61 -14.85
N ILE A 441 -44.00 16.74 -14.65
CA ILE A 441 -44.79 16.16 -15.75
C ILE A 441 -45.41 17.25 -16.65
N PHE A 442 -45.77 18.40 -16.08
CA PHE A 442 -46.22 19.57 -16.82
C PHE A 442 -45.14 20.14 -17.74
N ASN A 443 -43.88 20.21 -17.29
CA ASN A 443 -42.78 20.69 -18.11
C ASN A 443 -42.42 19.68 -19.20
N ILE A 444 -42.46 18.37 -18.93
CA ILE A 444 -42.32 17.33 -19.96
C ILE A 444 -43.40 17.50 -21.03
N VAL A 445 -44.67 17.67 -20.63
CA VAL A 445 -45.78 17.93 -21.54
C VAL A 445 -45.58 19.23 -22.32
N SER A 446 -45.15 20.31 -21.66
CA SER A 446 -44.85 21.60 -22.31
C SER A 446 -43.72 21.50 -23.32
N VAL A 447 -42.63 20.78 -23.01
CA VAL A 447 -41.51 20.53 -23.93
C VAL A 447 -41.97 19.69 -25.11
N MET A 448 -42.75 18.63 -24.89
CA MET A 448 -43.31 17.83 -25.98
C MET A 448 -44.24 18.64 -26.90
N ILE A 449 -45.08 19.52 -26.33
CA ILE A 449 -45.93 20.44 -27.10
C ILE A 449 -45.07 21.43 -27.90
N LEU A 450 -44.04 22.01 -27.27
CA LEU A 450 -43.15 22.98 -27.92
C LEU A 450 -42.39 22.33 -29.08
N VAL A 451 -41.78 21.16 -28.87
CA VAL A 451 -41.10 20.38 -29.91
C VAL A 451 -42.07 20.03 -31.03
N GLY A 452 -43.30 19.59 -30.70
CA GLY A 452 -44.35 19.31 -31.68
C GLY A 452 -44.75 20.53 -32.50
N LEU A 453 -44.87 21.71 -31.86
CA LEU A 453 -45.16 22.98 -32.53
C LEU A 453 -44.02 23.42 -33.44
N ILE A 454 -42.77 23.33 -32.99
CA ILE A 454 -41.59 23.62 -33.81
C ILE A 454 -41.58 22.72 -35.04
N TYR A 455 -41.80 21.41 -34.86
CA TYR A 455 -41.84 20.45 -35.97
C TYR A 455 -42.98 20.74 -36.96
N TYR A 456 -44.15 21.12 -36.44
CA TYR A 456 -45.29 21.52 -37.26
C TYR A 456 -45.01 22.80 -38.09
N LEU A 457 -44.37 23.81 -37.49
CA LEU A 457 -44.00 25.04 -38.17
C LEU A 457 -42.96 24.79 -39.27
N ILE A 458 -41.91 24.01 -38.97
CA ILE A 458 -40.88 23.63 -39.95
C ILE A 458 -41.50 22.85 -41.12
N LYS A 459 -42.44 21.93 -40.85
CA LYS A 459 -43.12 21.17 -41.89
C LYS A 459 -43.99 22.07 -42.77
N ARG A 460 -44.73 23.00 -42.17
CA ARG A 460 -45.64 23.90 -42.88
C ARG A 460 -44.91 24.87 -43.83
N GLU A 461 -43.68 25.29 -43.51
CA GLU A 461 -42.89 26.13 -44.43
C GLU A 461 -42.33 25.35 -45.62
N ARG A 462 -42.33 24.02 -45.56
CA ARG A 462 -41.77 23.16 -46.60
C ARG A 462 -42.81 22.72 -47.64
N ASP A 463 -44.10 22.80 -47.31
CA ASP A 463 -45.24 22.58 -48.20
C ASP A 463 -45.78 23.92 -48.74
#